data_AF-A0A535U176-F1
#
_entry.id   AF-A0A535U176-F1
#
_cell.length_a   1.000
_cell.length_b   1.000
_cell.length_c   1.000
_cell.angle_alpha   90.00
_cell.angle_beta   90.00
_cell.angle_gamma   90.00
#
_symmetry.space_group_name_H-M   'P 1'
#
loop_
_entity.id
_entity.type
_entity.pdbx_description
1 polymer ?
#
loop_
_entity_poly.entity_id
_entity_poly.type
_entity_poly.pdbx_seq_one_letter_code
_entity_poly.pdbx_strand_id
1 'polypeptide(L)'
;MLVPSPVIVELDWLAGQRLGPDAFRSFLADSQEGLLEVVDLQAQDYGRIRELLDRYRDLALGFVDAAVLTVVERLGETKLATLDRRHFTVVRPRHVPALRLVP
;
A
#
# COMPACT_ATOMS: atom_id res chain seq x y z
N MET A 1 -10.04 -3.28 -7.93
CA MET A 1 -8.84 -3.53 -7.07
C MET A 1 -8.71 -2.37 -6.09
N LEU A 2 -8.34 -2.62 -4.84
CA LEU A 2 -8.18 -1.56 -3.84
C LEU A 2 -6.76 -0.98 -3.87
N VAL A 3 -6.63 0.34 -3.81
CA VAL A 3 -5.34 1.05 -3.84
C VAL A 3 -5.29 2.04 -2.67
N PRO A 4 -4.47 1.80 -1.64
CA PRO A 4 -4.26 2.77 -0.57
C PRO A 4 -3.76 4.10 -1.13
N SER A 5 -4.39 5.22 -0.74
CA SER A 5 -4.06 6.53 -1.31
C SER A 5 -2.59 6.98 -1.20
N PRO A 6 -1.79 6.59 -0.19
CA PRO A 6 -0.36 6.88 -0.17
C PRO A 6 0.44 6.30 -1.34
N VAL A 7 -0.03 5.19 -1.94
CA VAL A 7 0.61 4.57 -3.11
C VAL A 7 0.51 5.47 -4.35
N ILE A 8 -0.52 6.32 -4.43
CA ILE A 8 -0.78 7.18 -5.59
C ILE A 8 0.38 8.16 -5.82
N VAL A 9 0.96 8.70 -4.75
CA VAL A 9 2.06 9.66 -4.85
C VAL A 9 3.33 8.99 -5.38
N GLU A 10 3.66 7.79 -4.88
CA GLU A 10 4.79 7.01 -5.39
C GLU A 10 4.55 6.54 -6.82
N LEU A 11 3.31 6.18 -7.16
CA LEU A 11 2.92 5.78 -8.50
C LEU A 11 3.08 6.93 -9.50
N ASP A 12 2.57 8.13 -9.21
CA ASP A 12 2.73 9.30 -10.08
C ASP A 12 4.21 9.59 -10.34
N TRP A 13 5.00 9.66 -9.27
CA TRP A 13 6.42 9.93 -9.36
C TRP A 13 7.15 8.85 -10.19
N LEU A 14 6.96 7.57 -9.86
CA LEU A 14 7.69 6.48 -10.51
C LEU A 14 7.25 6.28 -11.97
N ALA A 15 5.94 6.34 -12.24
CA ALA A 15 5.39 6.20 -13.59
C ALA A 15 5.80 7.39 -14.46
N GLY A 16 5.74 8.62 -13.94
CA GLY A 16 6.20 9.81 -14.66
C GLY A 16 7.67 9.72 -15.05
N GLN A 17 8.53 9.20 -14.15
CA GLN A 17 9.96 9.01 -14.41
C GLN A 17 10.26 7.89 -15.42
N ARG A 18 9.48 6.79 -15.43
CA ARG A 18 9.82 5.58 -16.20
C ARG A 18 8.99 5.34 -17.46
N LEU A 19 7.74 5.78 -17.47
CA LEU A 19 6.75 5.48 -18.51
C LEU A 19 6.22 6.75 -19.19
N GLY A 20 6.58 7.93 -18.67
CA GLY A 20 6.12 9.22 -19.17
C GLY A 20 4.78 9.67 -18.56
N PRO A 21 4.32 10.87 -18.93
CA PRO A 21 3.20 11.55 -18.26
C PRO A 21 1.83 10.91 -18.49
N ASP A 22 1.66 10.09 -19.54
CA ASP A 22 0.36 9.47 -19.86
C ASP A 22 0.05 8.24 -18.98
N ALA A 23 1.07 7.60 -18.40
CA ALA A 23 0.88 6.41 -17.57
C ALA A 23 0.02 6.68 -16.33
N PHE A 24 0.27 7.79 -15.63
CA PHE A 24 -0.54 8.16 -14.46
C PHE A 24 -1.97 8.58 -14.85
N ARG A 25 -2.16 9.15 -16.05
CA ARG A 25 -3.50 9.47 -16.56
C ARG A 25 -4.34 8.22 -16.79
N SER A 26 -3.74 7.13 -17.26
CA SER A 26 -4.43 5.83 -17.39
C SER A 26 -4.92 5.32 -16.03
N PHE A 27 -4.10 5.43 -14.99
CA PHE A 27 -4.51 5.06 -13.62
C PHE A 27 -5.73 5.87 -13.15
N LEU A 28 -5.76 7.18 -13.43
CA LEU A 28 -6.90 8.03 -13.08
C LEU A 28 -8.16 7.63 -13.86
N ALA A 29 -8.03 7.30 -15.15
CA ALA A 29 -9.15 6.81 -15.96
C ALA A 29 -9.71 5.48 -15.40
N ASP A 30 -8.84 4.50 -15.09
CA ASP A 30 -9.25 3.23 -14.50
C ASP A 30 -9.97 3.42 -13.14
N SER A 31 -9.57 4.44 -12.37
CA SER A 31 -10.25 4.78 -11.12
C SER A 31 -11.63 5.40 -11.35
N GLN A 32 -11.78 6.28 -12.35
CA GLN A 32 -13.08 6.86 -12.72
C GLN A 32 -14.06 5.81 -13.25
N GLU A 33 -13.56 4.78 -13.92
CA GLU A 33 -14.34 3.64 -14.41
C GLU A 33 -14.66 2.60 -13.32
N GLY A 34 -14.14 2.78 -12.10
CA GLY A 34 -14.37 1.87 -10.97
C GLY A 34 -13.56 0.56 -11.03
N LEU A 35 -12.59 0.45 -11.95
CA LEU A 35 -11.67 -0.68 -11.99
C LEU A 35 -10.69 -0.64 -10.80
N LEU A 36 -10.32 0.58 -10.40
CA LEU A 36 -9.48 0.88 -9.23
C LEU A 36 -10.25 1.72 -8.21
N GLU A 37 -10.30 1.25 -6.98
CA GLU A 37 -10.90 1.98 -5.87
C GLU A 37 -9.80 2.50 -4.95
N VAL A 38 -9.74 3.81 -4.78
CA VAL A 38 -8.79 4.46 -3.88
C VAL A 38 -9.32 4.38 -2.46
N VAL A 39 -8.48 3.86 -1.56
CA VAL A 39 -8.81 3.74 -0.13
C VAL A 39 -8.00 4.75 0.66
N ASP A 40 -8.70 5.73 1.23
CA ASP A 40 -8.06 6.78 2.02
C ASP A 40 -7.63 6.31 3.42
N LEU A 41 -6.52 6.91 3.88
CA LEU A 41 -6.12 6.84 5.27
C LEU A 41 -7.12 7.61 6.14
N GLN A 42 -7.53 6.99 7.23
CA GLN A 42 -8.32 7.60 8.29
C GLN A 42 -7.40 8.10 9.41
N ALA A 43 -7.89 9.02 10.23
CA ALA A 43 -7.12 9.58 11.34
C ALA A 43 -6.54 8.50 12.29
N GLN A 44 -7.30 7.43 12.53
CA GLN A 44 -6.86 6.30 13.36
C GLN A 44 -5.69 5.49 12.77
N ASP A 45 -5.50 5.52 11.45
CA ASP A 45 -4.48 4.72 10.77
C ASP A 45 -3.07 5.23 11.09
N TYR A 46 -2.90 6.54 11.28
CA TYR A 46 -1.60 7.13 11.60
C TYR A 46 -1.02 6.63 12.92
N GLY A 47 -1.87 6.33 13.91
CA GLY A 47 -1.45 5.69 15.15
C GLY A 47 -0.83 4.31 14.88
N ARG A 48 -1.49 3.51 14.02
CA ARG A 48 -1.02 2.18 13.64
C ARG A 48 0.24 2.22 12.77
N ILE A 49 0.29 3.15 11.82
CA ILE A 49 1.46 3.37 10.96
C ILE A 49 2.69 3.67 11.82
N ARG A 50 2.58 4.58 12.79
CA ARG A 50 3.68 4.89 13.71
C ARG A 50 4.17 3.65 14.46
N GLU A 51 3.27 2.84 15.01
CA GLU A 51 3.64 1.59 15.69
C GLU A 51 4.40 0.62 14.78
N LEU A 52 4.01 0.54 13.49
CA LEU A 52 4.68 -0.32 12.51
C LEU A 52 6.09 0.20 12.20
N LEU A 53 6.24 1.51 11.98
CA LEU A 53 7.54 2.14 11.76
C LEU A 53 8.48 1.95 12.96
N ASP A 54 7.96 2.07 14.18
CA ASP A 54 8.73 1.83 15.41
C ASP A 54 9.12 0.34 15.54
N ARG A 55 8.17 -0.57 15.32
CA ARG A 55 8.40 -2.02 15.44
C ARG A 55 9.38 -2.57 14.42
N TYR A 56 9.35 -2.05 13.19
CA TYR A 56 10.17 -2.51 12.08
C TYR A 56 11.26 -1.48 11.70
N ARG A 57 11.73 -0.70 12.68
CA ARG A 57 12.82 0.28 12.52
C ARG A 57 14.04 -0.32 11.83
N ASP A 58 14.48 -1.50 12.26
CA ASP A 58 15.71 -2.12 11.74
C ASP A 58 15.52 -2.70 10.33
N LEU A 59 14.27 -2.95 9.92
CA LEU A 59 13.91 -3.31 8.55
C LEU A 59 13.90 -2.07 7.63
N ALA A 60 13.95 -0.86 8.19
CA ALA A 60 13.73 0.40 7.48
C ALA A 60 12.41 0.42 6.70
N LEU A 61 11.33 -0.07 7.33
CA LEU A 61 9.99 -0.08 6.73
C LEU A 61 9.56 1.35 6.36
N GLY A 62 9.15 1.55 5.10
CA GLY A 62 8.71 2.85 4.61
C GLY A 62 7.31 3.25 5.10
N PHE A 63 7.00 4.54 5.03
CA PHE A 63 5.65 5.05 5.36
C PHE A 63 4.57 4.39 4.49
N VAL A 64 4.80 4.27 3.18
CA VAL A 64 3.83 3.69 2.25
C VAL A 64 3.59 2.21 2.58
N ASP A 65 4.63 1.42 2.83
CA ASP A 65 4.47 0.01 3.22
C ASP A 65 3.69 -0.14 4.53
N ALA A 66 4.00 0.70 5.54
CA ALA A 66 3.28 0.70 6.82
C ALA A 66 1.82 1.13 6.64
N ALA A 67 1.53 2.09 5.76
CA ALA A 67 0.19 2.53 5.43
C ALA A 67 -0.61 1.44 4.69
N VAL A 68 0.00 0.77 3.71
CA VAL A 68 -0.59 -0.37 3.00
C VAL A 68 -0.96 -1.47 4.00
N LEU A 69 -0.03 -1.85 4.89
CA LEU A 69 -0.30 -2.87 5.91
C LEU A 69 -1.44 -2.45 6.85
N THR A 70 -1.50 -1.19 7.23
CA THR A 70 -2.56 -0.64 8.08
C THR A 70 -3.93 -0.70 7.39
N VAL A 71 -4.02 -0.34 6.11
CA VAL A 71 -5.27 -0.45 5.33
C VAL A 71 -5.70 -1.90 5.19
N VAL A 72 -4.76 -2.81 4.89
CA VAL A 72 -5.03 -4.25 4.80
C VAL A 72 -5.56 -4.79 6.13
N GLU A 73 -4.96 -4.40 7.26
CA GLU A 73 -5.47 -4.74 8.60
C GLU A 73 -6.88 -4.22 8.85
N ARG A 74 -7.13 -2.94 8.53
CA ARG A 74 -8.44 -2.29 8.75
C ARG A 74 -9.55 -2.95 7.93
N LEU A 75 -9.26 -3.37 6.71
CA LEU A 75 -10.21 -4.04 5.82
C LEU A 75 -10.32 -5.55 6.10
N GLY A 76 -9.54 -6.08 7.04
CA GLY A 76 -9.47 -7.51 7.31
C GLY A 76 -8.95 -8.31 6.12
N GLU A 77 -8.23 -7.68 5.19
CA GLU A 77 -7.88 -8.32 3.93
C GLU A 77 -6.68 -9.26 4.06
N THR A 78 -6.74 -10.39 3.37
CA THR A 78 -5.73 -11.46 3.53
C THR A 78 -4.74 -11.54 2.38
N LYS A 79 -4.96 -10.77 1.31
CA LYS A 79 -4.15 -10.77 0.09
C LYS A 79 -3.57 -9.39 -0.14
N LEU A 80 -2.33 -9.34 -0.64
CA LEU A 80 -1.68 -8.10 -1.03
C LEU A 80 -0.97 -8.28 -2.37
N ALA A 81 -1.28 -7.40 -3.32
CA ALA A 81 -0.58 -7.31 -4.59
C ALA A 81 0.74 -6.52 -4.42
N THR A 82 1.90 -7.18 -4.40
CA THR A 82 3.19 -6.51 -4.23
C THR A 82 4.35 -7.29 -4.85
N LEU A 83 5.29 -6.56 -5.46
CA LEU A 83 6.58 -7.11 -5.89
C LEU A 83 7.64 -7.04 -4.77
N ASP A 84 7.43 -6.22 -3.75
CA ASP A 84 8.31 -6.16 -2.58
C ASP A 84 7.99 -7.29 -1.61
N ARG A 85 8.54 -8.47 -1.91
CA ARG A 85 8.44 -9.63 -1.02
C ARG A 85 9.35 -9.53 0.19
N ARG A 86 10.39 -8.69 0.16
CA ARG A 86 11.37 -8.60 1.26
C ARG A 86 10.71 -8.01 2.50
N HIS A 87 10.02 -6.88 2.36
CA HIS A 87 9.35 -6.26 3.50
C HIS A 87 8.11 -7.06 3.91
N PHE A 88 7.26 -7.42 2.94
CA PHE A 88 5.96 -8.03 3.22
C PHE A 88 6.00 -9.49 3.69
N THR A 89 7.13 -10.19 3.52
CA THR A 89 7.32 -11.52 4.13
C THR A 89 7.72 -11.43 5.61
N VAL A 90 8.27 -10.29 6.07
CA VAL A 90 8.72 -10.10 7.46
C VAL A 90 7.62 -9.48 8.32
N VAL A 91 6.92 -8.47 7.81
CA VAL A 91 5.87 -7.79 8.57
C VAL A 91 4.68 -8.72 8.83
N ARG A 92 4.05 -8.54 9.99
CA ARG A 92 2.93 -9.37 10.45
C ARG A 92 1.69 -8.49 10.67
N PRO A 93 0.59 -8.73 9.91
CA PRO A 93 -0.66 -8.05 10.17
C PRO A 93 -1.31 -8.56 11.46
N ARG A 94 -2.22 -7.77 12.05
CA ARG A 94 -2.89 -8.12 13.32
C ARG A 94 -3.90 -9.27 13.21
N HIS A 95 -4.50 -9.49 12.04
CA HIS A 95 -5.66 -10.38 11.84
C HIS A 95 -5.32 -11.74 11.22
N VAL A 96 -4.11 -11.92 10.68
CA VAL A 96 -3.65 -13.20 10.11
C VAL A 96 -2.16 -13.43 10.39
N PRO A 97 -1.68 -14.69 10.44
CA PRO A 97 -0.26 -14.97 10.68
C PRO A 97 0.68 -14.40 9.62
N ALA A 98 0.23 -14.30 8.38
CA ALA A 98 0.95 -13.68 7.27
C ALA A 98 -0.04 -13.31 6.15
N LEU A 99 0.29 -12.30 5.35
CA LEU A 99 -0.46 -11.97 4.15
C LEU A 99 -0.14 -12.97 3.04
N ARG A 100 -1.15 -13.28 2.22
CA ARG A 100 -0.95 -13.96 0.95
C ARG A 100 -0.50 -12.95 -0.10
N LEU A 101 0.80 -12.92 -0.37
CA LEU A 101 1.37 -12.03 -1.38
C LEU A 101 1.08 -12.56 -2.78
N VAL A 102 0.64 -11.67 -3.66
CA VAL A 102 0.36 -11.93 -5.07
C VAL A 102 0.90 -10.78 -5.93
N PRO A 103 0.99 -10.95 -7.25
CA PRO A 103 1.48 -12.19 -7.82
C PRO A 103 2.78 -12.63 -7.15
#